data_AF-A0A6V7HRA2-F1
#
_entry.id   AF-A0A6V7HRA2-F1
#
_cell.length_a   1.000
_cell.length_b   1.000
_cell.length_c   1.000
_cell.angle_alpha   90.00
_cell.angle_beta   90.00
_cell.angle_gamma   90.00
#
_symmetry.space_group_name_H-M   'P 1'
#
loop_
_entity.id
_entity.type
_entity.pdbx_description
1 polymer ?
#
loop_
_entity_poly.entity_id
_entity_poly.type
_entity_poly.pdbx_seq_one_letter_code
_entity_poly.pdbx_strand_id
1 'polypeptide(L)' 'VDNSDYMRNGDFLPTRLQAQQDAVNLVCHSKTRSNPENNVGLITLA' A
#
# COMPACT_ATOMS: atom_id res chain seq x y z
N VAL A 1 2.16 -4.31 -4.62
CA VAL A 1 3.09 -3.37 -3.94
C VAL A 1 4.43 -3.46 -4.61
N ASP A 2 5.19 -2.37 -4.63
CA ASP A 2 6.51 -2.33 -5.25
C ASP A 2 7.53 -2.12 -4.14
N ASN A 3 8.49 -3.04 -4.01
CA ASN A 3 9.58 -2.98 -3.04
C ASN A 3 10.96 -2.79 -3.70
N SER A 4 10.99 -2.32 -4.95
CA SER A 4 12.21 -1.95 -5.67
C SER A 4 12.98 -0.84 -4.95
N ASP A 5 14.27 -0.70 -5.29
CA ASP A 5 15.14 0.33 -4.73
C ASP A 5 14.61 1.75 -4.98
N TYR A 6 13.92 1.95 -6.11
CA TYR A 6 13.27 3.21 -6.46
C TYR A 6 12.22 3.63 -5.41
N MET A 7 11.59 2.67 -4.73
CA MET A 7 10.59 2.94 -3.69
C MET A 7 11.19 3.30 -2.32
N ARG A 8 12.51 3.19 -2.12
CA ARG A 8 13.16 3.57 -0.85
C ARG A 8 13.52 5.06 -0.75
N ASN A 9 13.20 5.84 -1.78
CA ASN A 9 13.53 7.25 -1.83
C ASN A 9 12.61 8.09 -0.90
N GLY A 10 12.96 9.35 -0.66
CA GLY A 10 12.30 10.26 0.29
C GLY A 10 11.42 11.35 -0.34
N ASP A 11 11.00 11.21 -1.59
CA ASP A 11 10.12 12.18 -2.26
C ASP A 11 8.70 12.23 -1.67
N PHE A 12 8.29 11.15 -0.99
CA PHE A 12 7.20 11.12 -0.04
C PHE A 12 7.74 10.88 1.37
N LEU A 13 7.23 11.63 2.35
CA LEU A 13 7.61 11.47 3.75
C LEU A 13 6.91 10.24 4.36
N PRO A 14 7.59 9.47 5.24
CA PRO A 14 9.02 9.53 5.55
C PRO A 14 9.91 8.87 4.47
N THR A 15 9.37 7.86 3.77
CA THR A 15 9.93 7.30 2.53
C THR A 15 8.75 6.89 1.65
N ARG A 16 8.97 6.78 0.34
CA ARG A 16 7.93 6.35 -0.59
C ARG A 16 7.38 4.96 -0.28
N LEU A 17 8.22 4.04 0.18
CA LEU A 17 7.80 2.70 0.63
C LEU A 17 6.86 2.78 1.83
N GLN A 18 7.14 3.67 2.79
CA GLN A 18 6.27 3.86 3.95
C GLN A 18 4.94 4.51 3.55
N ALA A 19 4.99 5.53 2.70
CA ALA A 19 3.78 6.17 2.17
C ALA A 19 2.90 5.17 1.39
N GLN A 20 3.51 4.21 0.69
CA GLN A 20 2.78 3.13 0.02
C GLN A 20 2.08 2.20 1.01
N GLN A 21 2.70 1.87 2.15
CA GLN A 21 2.05 1.05 3.19
C GLN A 21 0.79 1.74 3.73
N ASP A 22 0.88 3.04 4.01
CA ASP A 22 -0.26 3.81 4.50
C ASP A 22 -1.39 3.87 3.45
N ALA A 23 -1.03 4.07 2.17
CA ALA A 23 -1.97 4.06 1.06
C ALA A 23 -2.66 2.69 0.90
N VAL A 24 -1.91 1.59 1.00
CA VAL A 24 -2.47 0.22 0.94
C VAL A 24 -3.46 0.01 2.09
N ASN A 25 -3.08 0.38 3.32
CA ASN A 25 -3.97 0.26 4.48
C ASN A 25 -5.27 1.04 4.29
N LEU A 26 -5.19 2.28 3.80
CA LEU A 26 -6.37 3.11 3.53
C LEU A 26 -7.30 2.43 2.51
N VAL A 27 -6.76 1.92 1.40
CA VAL A 27 -7.53 1.25 0.35
C VAL A 27 -8.14 -0.04 0.86
N CYS A 28 -7.38 -0.88 1.56
CA CYS A 28 -7.86 -2.12 2.16
C CYS A 28 -9.05 -1.86 3.08
N HIS A 29 -8.92 -0.90 4.00
CA HIS A 29 -10.01 -0.52 4.90
C HIS A 29 -11.19 0.08 4.16
N SER A 30 -10.96 0.88 3.12
CA SER A 30 -12.06 1.41 2.31
C SER A 30 -12.86 0.28 1.67
N LYS A 31 -12.20 -0.73 1.10
CA LYS A 31 -12.86 -1.84 0.40
C LYS A 31 -13.59 -2.79 1.34
N THR A 32 -13.03 -3.08 2.52
CA THR A 32 -13.69 -3.93 3.52
C THR A 32 -14.84 -3.21 4.22
N ARG A 33 -14.81 -1.88 4.36
CA ARG A 33 -15.97 -1.11 4.84
C ARG A 33 -17.09 -1.00 3.80
N SER A 34 -16.77 -0.95 2.52
CA SER A 34 -17.78 -0.91 1.45
C SER A 34 -18.54 -2.24 1.33
N ASN A 35 -17.87 -3.37 1.56
CA ASN A 35 -18.51 -4.67 1.74
C ASN A 35 -17.64 -5.53 2.69
N PRO A 36 -18.16 -5.91 3.87
CA PRO A 36 -17.44 -6.74 4.84
C PRO A 36 -16.96 -8.09 4.31
N GLU A 37 -17.56 -8.62 3.24
CA GLU A 37 -17.17 -9.91 2.64
C GLU A 37 -15.99 -9.80 1.65
N ASN A 38 -15.53 -8.58 1.36
CA ASN A 38 -14.41 -8.38 0.45
C ASN A 38 -13.10 -8.92 1.05
N ASN A 39 -12.44 -9.78 0.28
CA ASN A 39 -11.07 -10.22 0.58
C ASN A 39 -10.06 -9.36 -0.17
N VAL A 40 -8.98 -8.93 0.50
CA VAL A 40 -7.91 -8.15 -0.11
C VAL A 40 -6.59 -8.91 0.03
N GLY A 41 -5.92 -9.17 -1.09
CA GLY A 41 -4.62 -9.82 -1.15
C GLY A 41 -3.50 -8.84 -1.50
N LEU A 42 -2.28 -9.13 -1.04
CA LEU A 42 -1.09 -8.34 -1.32
C LEU A 42 -0.06 -9.19 -2.06
N ILE A 43 0.35 -8.73 -3.24
CA ILE A 43 1.45 -9.32 -4.04
C ILE A 43 2.48 -8.24 -4.37
N THR A 44 3.73 -8.65 -4.57
CA THR A 44 4.79 -7.76 -5.05
C THR A 44 4.94 -7.82 -6.56
N LEU A 45 5.36 -6.71 -7.18
CA LEU A 45 5.62 -6.59 -8.62
C LEU A 45 7.03 -6.05 -8.92
N ALA A 46 7.92 -6.04 -7.93
CA ALA A 46 9.31 -5.61 -8.10
C ALA A 46 10.19 -6.72 -8.70
#